data_AF-A0AAD9G4G4-F1
#
_entry.id   AF-A0AAD9G4G4-F1
#
_cell.length_a   1.000
_cell.length_b   1.000
_cell.length_c   1.000
_cell.angle_alpha   90.00
_cell.angle_beta   90.00
_cell.angle_gamma   90.00
#
_symmetry.space_group_name_H-M   'P 1'
#
loop_
_entity.id
_entity.type
_entity.pdbx_description
1 polymer ?
#
loop_
_entity_poly.entity_id
_entity_poly.type
_entity_poly.pdbx_seq_one_letter_code
_entity_poly.pdbx_strand_id
1 'polypeptide(L)'
;MESAALNHVAVAFVVHEHHIDPAQDHQNEVKNLVRTVTHTFSATVGAAASAANPPMKRRLAARDSADDRRARASILAKMAGGMYTKMTSTGSSLIVNPRTISKELEAKIATAIAGVIATHDVSKLTTKLVRQAVEKEVHVSLSTHKDVLKRLMHQELRKLKAKKVAKRVTVEPWKIAMRREGMVKGLNCVYHMVREAASFPDWGLHAIQSLYDLQAVEEGEVLRLATLYARLIGALWLKQDRHADWAVGTVPTPTQLVNAITAVYLVERLGISHARRVELLDFCDRSPPVYGAKELLGWNPAEGPPQNDSKNGGSIYERLTSALILWHHSNALGISVGFSLPQLLQHLLPLYPYKGPNDLSPREYEDQVHLVTTLVFVLTNHGKLRCETDLLPHEYFFLRHHIVYYLAQQDAALLGETLRALRCFEGSSNLVQMRRGIAFLLLTQREDGSWASKNTQNDPYQRYFSTMQALWALCEPHRVGFAPAFAEATSTLELHLNADIELPDVTTAENIKDIPDTTGDTKTTSSEVVTSSAVAPAETEDAATRVAFLQGLLDQTGNVKIVPAELATHVLTTLADMVLTVDILKSTGVGRTINKLRKHSTPSVAKAATQLVAKWKKDLL
;
A
#
# COMPACT_ATOMS: atom_id res chain seq x y z
N MET A 1 -20.76 -1.59 -38.67
CA MET A 1 -20.33 -2.56 -37.63
C MET A 1 -18.81 -2.75 -37.62
N GLU A 2 -18.05 -1.70 -37.98
CA GLU A 2 -16.59 -1.74 -38.13
C GLU A 2 -15.97 -0.43 -37.59
N SER A 3 -16.53 0.08 -36.49
CA SER A 3 -16.41 1.50 -36.09
C SER A 3 -15.93 1.73 -34.64
N ALA A 4 -15.30 0.74 -34.00
CA ALA A 4 -14.95 0.83 -32.57
C ALA A 4 -13.51 0.44 -32.21
N ALA A 5 -12.59 0.29 -33.17
CA ALA A 5 -11.28 -0.35 -32.90
C ALA A 5 -10.06 0.58 -32.79
N LEU A 6 -10.19 1.92 -32.89
CA LEU A 6 -9.02 2.81 -33.05
C LEU A 6 -8.81 3.88 -31.95
N ASN A 7 -9.60 3.87 -30.88
CA ASN A 7 -9.34 4.62 -29.64
C ASN A 7 -8.71 3.74 -28.52
N HIS A 8 -8.33 2.49 -28.82
CA HIS A 8 -8.09 1.43 -27.84
C HIS A 8 -6.62 1.21 -27.41
N VAL A 9 -5.69 2.10 -27.75
CA VAL A 9 -4.25 1.87 -27.45
C VAL A 9 -3.83 2.32 -26.04
N ALA A 10 -4.74 2.92 -25.26
CA ALA A 10 -4.48 3.24 -23.86
C ALA A 10 -5.48 2.66 -22.85
N VAL A 11 -6.55 1.96 -23.26
CA VAL A 11 -7.49 1.34 -22.31
C VAL A 11 -8.08 0.00 -22.81
N ALA A 12 -7.91 -1.02 -21.95
CA ALA A 12 -8.66 -2.28 -21.77
C ALA A 12 -8.43 -3.52 -22.66
N PHE A 13 -7.82 -4.54 -22.03
CA PHE A 13 -8.26 -5.93 -21.86
C PHE A 13 -9.43 -6.46 -22.73
N VAL A 14 -9.14 -7.54 -23.49
CA VAL A 14 -10.12 -8.56 -23.94
C VAL A 14 -9.45 -9.95 -23.95
N VAL A 15 -9.97 -10.91 -23.19
CA VAL A 15 -9.79 -12.36 -23.45
C VAL A 15 -11.16 -13.02 -23.39
N HIS A 16 -11.53 -13.71 -24.48
CA HIS A 16 -12.73 -14.56 -24.56
C HIS A 16 -12.40 -15.99 -24.12
N GLU A 17 -13.18 -16.54 -23.17
CA GLU A 17 -13.11 -17.93 -22.71
C GLU A 17 -13.85 -18.92 -23.61
N HIS A 18 -13.27 -20.11 -23.81
CA HIS A 18 -14.03 -21.36 -23.94
C HIS A 18 -13.29 -22.54 -23.27
N HIS A 19 -14.09 -23.34 -22.55
CA HIS A 19 -13.77 -24.52 -21.73
C HIS A 19 -12.96 -25.62 -22.41
N ILE A 20 -12.14 -26.35 -21.61
CA ILE A 20 -12.20 -27.82 -21.35
C ILE A 20 -11.04 -28.23 -20.39
N ASP A 21 -11.36 -28.95 -19.32
CA ASP A 21 -10.48 -29.68 -18.35
C ASP A 21 -10.13 -31.09 -18.94
N PRO A 22 -9.10 -31.88 -18.52
CA PRO A 22 -8.65 -32.09 -17.13
C PRO A 22 -7.15 -32.39 -16.90
N ALA A 23 -6.79 -32.62 -15.61
CA ALA A 23 -5.93 -33.73 -15.10
C ALA A 23 -4.76 -33.37 -14.14
N GLN A 24 -5.13 -32.96 -12.92
CA GLN A 24 -4.92 -33.62 -11.62
C GLN A 24 -3.60 -34.30 -11.15
N ASP A 25 -2.51 -34.48 -11.92
CA ASP A 25 -1.34 -35.25 -11.41
C ASP A 25 -0.15 -34.41 -10.88
N HIS A 26 -0.14 -33.09 -11.08
CA HIS A 26 0.99 -32.24 -10.64
C HIS A 26 0.78 -31.50 -9.30
N GLN A 27 -0.34 -31.72 -8.61
CA GLN A 27 -0.61 -31.10 -7.29
C GLN A 27 0.24 -31.64 -6.14
N ASN A 28 0.88 -32.81 -6.30
CA ASN A 28 1.61 -33.45 -5.20
C ASN A 28 3.08 -33.02 -5.10
N GLU A 29 3.74 -32.63 -6.19
CA GLU A 29 5.11 -32.10 -6.15
C GLU A 29 5.16 -30.66 -5.61
N VAL A 30 4.17 -29.82 -5.93
CA VAL A 30 4.09 -28.43 -5.45
C VAL A 30 3.78 -28.37 -3.94
N LYS A 31 3.00 -29.30 -3.40
CA LYS A 31 2.72 -29.41 -1.96
C LYS A 31 3.97 -29.76 -1.12
N ASN A 32 4.93 -30.46 -1.71
CA ASN A 32 6.18 -30.83 -1.01
C ASN A 32 7.19 -29.68 -0.98
N LEU A 33 7.22 -28.81 -2.00
CA LEU A 33 8.06 -27.62 -2.01
C LEU A 33 7.58 -26.57 -0.99
N VAL A 34 6.27 -26.37 -0.88
CA VAL A 34 5.66 -25.46 0.11
C VAL A 34 5.88 -25.95 1.54
N ARG A 35 5.74 -27.26 1.81
CA ARG A 35 6.01 -27.83 3.16
C ARG A 35 7.46 -27.68 3.61
N THR A 36 8.41 -27.74 2.70
CA THR A 36 9.85 -27.63 3.02
C THR A 36 10.24 -26.21 3.44
N VAL A 37 9.58 -25.19 2.86
CA VAL A 37 9.77 -23.79 3.24
C VAL A 37 9.11 -23.48 4.60
N THR A 38 7.94 -24.06 4.90
CA THR A 38 7.23 -23.83 6.19
C THR A 38 7.90 -24.53 7.38
N HIS A 39 8.49 -25.70 7.19
CA HIS A 39 9.15 -26.45 8.29
C HIS A 39 10.49 -25.83 8.72
N THR A 40 11.23 -25.24 7.80
CA THR A 40 12.54 -24.63 8.10
C THR A 40 12.41 -23.33 8.90
N PHE A 41 11.26 -22.65 8.83
CA PHE A 41 11.01 -21.40 9.56
C PHE A 41 10.39 -21.61 10.95
N SER A 42 9.54 -22.63 11.13
CA SER A 42 8.84 -22.91 12.40
C SER A 42 9.78 -23.40 13.52
N ALA A 43 10.88 -24.08 13.17
CA ALA A 43 11.87 -24.57 14.14
C ALA A 43 12.65 -23.45 14.86
N THR A 44 12.64 -22.22 14.35
CA THR A 44 13.44 -21.11 14.89
C THR A 44 12.64 -20.19 15.82
N VAL A 45 11.31 -20.30 15.85
CA VAL A 45 10.41 -19.37 16.58
C VAL A 45 9.86 -19.96 17.90
N GLY A 46 9.91 -21.29 18.07
CA GLY A 46 9.32 -21.99 19.23
C GLY A 46 10.01 -21.79 20.59
N ALA A 47 11.14 -21.08 20.68
CA ALA A 47 11.95 -21.03 21.91
C ALA A 47 11.75 -19.78 22.79
N ALA A 48 10.86 -18.83 22.46
CA ALA A 48 10.87 -17.50 23.10
C ALA A 48 9.56 -17.00 23.75
N ALA A 49 8.57 -17.86 24.00
CA ALA A 49 7.30 -17.44 24.61
C ALA A 49 6.97 -18.19 25.92
N SER A 50 7.52 -17.72 27.04
CA SER A 50 6.93 -17.96 28.36
C SER A 50 7.41 -16.90 29.36
N ALA A 51 6.47 -16.43 30.18
CA ALA A 51 6.58 -15.52 31.33
C ALA A 51 6.44 -14.00 31.09
N ALA A 52 5.20 -13.49 31.20
CA ALA A 52 4.86 -12.42 32.15
C ALA A 52 3.34 -12.10 32.18
N ASN A 53 2.72 -12.19 33.37
CA ASN A 53 2.03 -11.07 34.08
C ASN A 53 1.33 -11.58 35.36
N PRO A 54 1.10 -10.72 36.40
CA PRO A 54 -0.21 -10.04 36.53
C PRO A 54 -0.11 -8.65 37.25
N PRO A 55 -1.21 -7.97 37.68
CA PRO A 55 -1.65 -6.69 37.09
C PRO A 55 -1.82 -5.53 38.10
N MET A 56 -2.08 -4.32 37.60
CA MET A 56 -2.42 -3.12 38.40
C MET A 56 -3.82 -2.60 38.02
N LYS A 57 -4.66 -2.33 39.02
CA LYS A 57 -6.02 -1.77 38.87
C LYS A 57 -6.00 -0.24 38.75
N ARG A 58 -6.81 0.27 37.82
CA ARG A 58 -7.36 1.65 37.65
C ARG A 58 -8.12 2.10 38.92
N ARG A 59 -8.45 3.36 39.24
CA ARG A 59 -8.85 4.63 38.54
C ARG A 59 -8.92 5.68 39.70
N LEU A 60 -8.85 7.03 39.57
CA LEU A 60 -9.81 7.97 38.99
C LEU A 60 -9.35 9.43 39.30
N ALA A 61 -9.57 10.34 38.34
CA ALA A 61 -9.86 11.80 38.39
C ALA A 61 -9.12 12.77 39.35
N ALA A 62 -8.59 13.88 38.81
CA ALA A 62 -9.28 15.19 38.75
C ALA A 62 -8.27 16.35 38.50
N ARG A 63 -8.77 17.42 37.88
CA ARG A 63 -8.13 18.71 37.59
C ARG A 63 -7.49 19.31 38.84
N ASP A 64 -6.29 19.91 38.72
CA ASP A 64 -5.93 21.04 39.58
C ASP A 64 -4.84 21.98 39.01
N SER A 65 -5.03 23.24 39.36
CA SER A 65 -4.45 24.49 38.85
C SER A 65 -2.91 24.57 38.91
N ALA A 66 -2.33 25.35 37.99
CA ALA A 66 -0.90 25.67 37.95
C ALA A 66 -0.39 26.38 39.22
N ASP A 67 -1.27 27.01 40.00
CA ASP A 67 -0.90 27.65 41.27
C ASP A 67 -0.70 26.66 42.42
N ASP A 68 -1.36 25.49 42.39
CA ASP A 68 -1.18 24.45 43.42
C ASP A 68 0.18 23.75 43.28
N ARG A 69 0.73 23.71 42.05
CA ARG A 69 2.08 23.20 41.79
C ARG A 69 3.18 24.12 42.35
N ARG A 70 2.96 25.44 42.39
CA ARG A 70 3.92 26.40 42.97
C ARG A 70 3.90 26.38 44.50
N ALA A 71 2.73 26.23 45.11
CA ALA A 71 2.60 26.06 46.55
C ALA A 71 3.20 24.74 47.04
N ARG A 72 2.97 23.62 46.32
CA ARG A 72 3.57 22.32 46.64
C ARG A 72 5.08 22.28 46.42
N ALA A 73 5.62 22.97 45.40
CA ALA A 73 7.06 23.09 45.20
C ALA A 73 7.75 23.93 46.31
N SER A 74 7.07 24.95 46.84
CA SER A 74 7.56 25.76 47.97
C SER A 74 7.55 24.98 49.30
N ILE A 75 6.54 24.14 49.52
CA ILE A 75 6.45 23.26 50.70
C ILE A 75 7.44 22.09 50.62
N LEU A 76 7.68 21.52 49.43
CA LEU A 76 8.70 20.48 49.21
C LEU A 76 10.14 21.02 49.28
N ALA A 77 10.38 22.26 48.86
CA ALA A 77 11.69 22.91 48.99
C ALA A 77 12.02 23.28 50.46
N LYS A 78 11.01 23.57 51.30
CA LYS A 78 11.21 23.77 52.75
C LYS A 78 11.39 22.48 53.56
N MET A 79 11.14 21.31 52.97
CA MET A 79 11.42 20.01 53.60
C MET A 79 12.74 19.37 53.14
N ALA A 80 13.52 20.05 52.30
CA ALA A 80 14.79 19.57 51.77
C ALA A 80 15.94 20.57 52.03
N GLY A 81 16.30 20.76 53.30
CA GLY A 81 17.51 21.51 53.65
C GLY A 81 17.53 22.06 55.05
N GLY A 82 18.02 21.27 56.01
CA GLY A 82 18.32 21.76 57.36
C GLY A 82 18.49 20.64 58.37
N MET A 83 19.69 20.07 58.48
CA MET A 83 20.13 19.45 59.74
C MET A 83 20.51 20.60 60.67
N TYR A 84 19.75 20.78 61.76
CA TYR A 84 20.19 21.61 62.90
C TYR A 84 20.42 20.73 64.13
N THR A 85 21.41 21.20 64.88
CA THR A 85 22.29 20.62 65.91
C THR A 85 21.67 20.35 67.28
N LYS A 86 22.28 19.43 68.07
CA LYS A 86 22.64 19.69 69.48
C LYS A 86 23.51 18.57 70.06
N MET A 87 24.67 18.93 70.61
CA MET A 87 25.29 18.10 71.65
C MET A 87 24.41 18.20 72.91
N THR A 88 24.02 17.06 73.47
CA THR A 88 23.51 16.97 74.84
C THR A 88 24.62 16.47 75.76
N SER A 89 24.58 16.87 77.03
CA SER A 89 25.60 16.62 78.07
C SER A 89 25.70 15.15 78.52
N THR A 90 25.33 14.19 77.68
CA THR A 90 25.40 12.74 77.92
C THR A 90 25.82 12.01 76.64
N GLY A 91 27.01 12.35 76.14
CA GLY A 91 27.87 11.61 75.20
C GLY A 91 27.30 10.41 74.41
N SER A 92 26.36 10.61 73.48
CA SER A 92 26.02 9.59 72.47
C SER A 92 25.59 10.23 71.15
N SER A 93 26.30 9.91 70.05
CA SER A 93 25.97 10.37 68.69
C SER A 93 25.26 9.29 67.89
N LEU A 94 24.11 9.61 67.30
CA LEU A 94 23.49 8.79 66.25
C LEU A 94 23.78 9.42 64.88
N ILE A 95 24.51 8.70 64.04
CA ILE A 95 24.84 9.06 62.65
C ILE A 95 23.81 8.42 61.72
N VAL A 96 23.25 9.19 60.77
CA VAL A 96 22.43 8.65 59.67
C VAL A 96 23.01 9.07 58.32
N ASN A 97 23.22 8.08 57.45
CA ASN A 97 23.89 8.13 56.13
C ASN A 97 23.11 8.90 55.03
N PRO A 98 23.78 9.63 54.09
CA PRO A 98 23.12 10.29 52.96
C PRO A 98 22.83 9.33 51.79
N ARG A 99 21.66 9.48 51.14
CA ARG A 99 21.09 8.57 50.11
C ARG A 99 21.29 8.97 48.63
N THR A 100 22.30 9.76 48.26
CA THR A 100 22.47 10.24 46.87
C THR A 100 23.78 9.78 46.23
N ILE A 101 23.69 9.08 45.08
CA ILE A 101 24.82 8.66 44.24
C ILE A 101 25.25 9.85 43.36
N SER A 102 26.57 10.04 43.14
CA SER A 102 27.08 11.08 42.25
C SER A 102 26.85 10.75 40.76
N LYS A 103 26.71 11.77 39.91
CA LYS A 103 26.51 11.59 38.46
C LYS A 103 27.64 10.81 37.78
N GLU A 104 28.87 10.97 38.27
CA GLU A 104 30.03 10.23 37.77
C GLU A 104 29.94 8.73 38.08
N LEU A 105 29.48 8.38 39.28
CA LEU A 105 29.28 6.99 39.69
C LEU A 105 28.10 6.37 38.94
N GLU A 106 27.04 7.14 38.68
CA GLU A 106 25.91 6.72 37.84
C GLU A 106 26.34 6.39 36.40
N ALA A 107 27.24 7.20 35.82
CA ALA A 107 27.81 6.94 34.49
C ALA A 107 28.68 5.68 34.45
N LYS A 108 29.52 5.45 35.47
CA LYS A 108 30.32 4.22 35.59
C LYS A 108 29.44 2.97 35.73
N ILE A 109 28.37 3.06 36.52
CA ILE A 109 27.37 2.01 36.67
C ILE A 109 26.67 1.73 35.32
N ALA A 110 26.29 2.76 34.57
CA ALA A 110 25.64 2.58 33.26
C ALA A 110 26.55 1.86 32.26
N THR A 111 27.84 2.20 32.22
CA THR A 111 28.85 1.54 31.36
C THR A 111 29.04 0.07 31.74
N ALA A 112 29.17 -0.23 33.03
CA ALA A 112 29.26 -1.61 33.53
C ALA A 112 28.01 -2.43 33.18
N ILE A 113 26.81 -1.85 33.36
CA ILE A 113 25.55 -2.49 32.97
C ILE A 113 25.52 -2.78 31.46
N ALA A 114 26.00 -1.87 30.61
CA ALA A 114 26.06 -2.09 29.17
C ALA A 114 27.01 -3.26 28.82
N GLY A 115 28.15 -3.38 29.51
CA GLY A 115 29.08 -4.52 29.37
C GLY A 115 28.45 -5.86 29.79
N VAL A 116 27.68 -5.87 30.88
CA VAL A 116 26.95 -7.05 31.36
C VAL A 116 25.85 -7.46 30.37
N ILE A 117 25.09 -6.50 29.83
CA ILE A 117 24.05 -6.76 28.81
C ILE A 117 24.66 -7.30 27.51
N ALA A 118 25.87 -6.89 27.14
CA ALA A 118 26.54 -7.36 25.92
C ALA A 118 27.03 -8.81 26.03
N THR A 119 27.37 -9.27 27.24
CA THR A 119 27.97 -10.59 27.49
C THR A 119 26.95 -11.65 27.91
N HIS A 120 25.79 -11.25 28.43
CA HIS A 120 24.79 -12.16 28.97
C HIS A 120 23.50 -12.18 28.14
N ASP A 121 22.81 -13.33 28.15
CA ASP A 121 21.48 -13.45 27.55
C ASP A 121 20.47 -12.57 28.31
N VAL A 122 19.77 -11.70 27.56
CA VAL A 122 18.80 -10.74 28.08
C VAL A 122 17.67 -11.42 28.85
N SER A 123 17.32 -12.65 28.49
CA SER A 123 16.27 -13.43 29.19
C SER A 123 16.67 -13.85 30.61
N LYS A 124 17.97 -13.88 30.92
CA LYS A 124 18.54 -14.33 32.21
C LYS A 124 19.03 -13.17 33.08
N LEU A 125 18.91 -11.93 32.61
CA LEU A 125 19.32 -10.74 33.34
C LEU A 125 18.34 -10.42 34.47
N THR A 126 18.67 -10.84 35.68
CA THR A 126 17.98 -10.42 36.90
C THR A 126 18.66 -9.20 37.53
N THR A 127 17.90 -8.35 38.22
CA THR A 127 18.47 -7.21 38.97
C THR A 127 19.52 -7.63 39.99
N LYS A 128 19.46 -8.87 40.51
CA LYS A 128 20.45 -9.44 41.44
C LYS A 128 21.77 -9.74 40.72
N LEU A 129 21.71 -10.35 39.54
CA LEU A 129 22.91 -10.68 38.73
C LEU A 129 23.59 -9.39 38.24
N VAL A 130 22.80 -8.44 37.73
CA VAL A 130 23.31 -7.12 37.30
C VAL A 130 23.94 -6.38 38.48
N ARG A 131 23.33 -6.42 39.67
CA ARG A 131 23.92 -5.84 40.89
C ARG A 131 25.27 -6.47 41.21
N GLN A 132 25.36 -7.80 41.29
CA GLN A 132 26.59 -8.51 41.65
C GLN A 132 27.73 -8.26 40.64
N ALA A 133 27.40 -8.23 39.34
CA ALA A 133 28.38 -7.95 38.29
C ALA A 133 28.88 -6.49 38.33
N VAL A 134 27.95 -5.53 38.50
CA VAL A 134 28.30 -4.10 38.60
C VAL A 134 29.05 -3.79 39.89
N GLU A 135 28.68 -4.40 41.03
CA GLU A 135 29.40 -4.24 42.31
C GLU A 135 30.83 -4.78 42.21
N LYS A 136 31.05 -5.85 41.44
CA LYS A 136 32.38 -6.40 41.15
C LYS A 136 33.24 -5.46 40.30
N GLU A 137 32.63 -4.74 39.36
CA GLU A 137 33.32 -3.86 38.42
C GLU A 137 33.52 -2.43 38.94
N VAL A 138 32.55 -1.91 39.70
CA VAL A 138 32.56 -0.53 40.22
C VAL A 138 33.11 -0.49 41.66
N HIS A 139 33.30 -1.63 42.33
CA HIS A 139 33.83 -1.76 43.70
C HIS A 139 33.06 -0.96 44.77
N VAL A 140 31.76 -0.72 44.56
CA VAL A 140 30.88 -0.01 45.49
C VAL A 140 29.64 -0.86 45.77
N SER A 141 29.22 -0.96 47.04
CA SER A 141 27.97 -1.65 47.38
C SER A 141 26.75 -0.86 46.89
N LEU A 142 25.91 -1.48 46.07
CA LEU A 142 24.67 -0.92 45.54
C LEU A 142 23.44 -1.54 46.23
N SER A 143 23.64 -2.11 47.42
CA SER A 143 22.61 -2.79 48.22
C SER A 143 21.40 -1.89 48.48
N THR A 144 21.65 -0.63 48.84
CA THR A 144 20.69 0.45 49.15
C THR A 144 20.16 1.19 47.91
N HIS A 145 20.73 0.99 46.72
CA HIS A 145 20.45 1.79 45.51
C HIS A 145 19.75 1.00 44.40
N LYS A 146 18.80 0.14 44.79
CA LYS A 146 18.04 -0.76 43.89
C LYS A 146 17.32 -0.01 42.75
N ASP A 147 16.77 1.16 43.04
CA ASP A 147 15.95 1.91 42.08
C ASP A 147 16.78 2.62 41.00
N VAL A 148 18.00 3.06 41.36
CA VAL A 148 18.98 3.62 40.40
C VAL A 148 19.42 2.52 39.43
N LEU A 149 19.77 1.34 39.95
CA LEU A 149 20.18 0.20 39.14
C LEU A 149 19.07 -0.25 38.16
N LYS A 150 17.82 -0.35 38.63
CA LYS A 150 16.68 -0.67 37.76
C LYS A 150 16.49 0.37 36.67
N ARG A 151 16.60 1.66 36.98
CA ARG A 151 16.40 2.74 36.00
C ARG A 151 17.44 2.68 34.88
N LEU A 152 18.72 2.57 35.25
CA LEU A 152 19.83 2.48 34.30
C LEU A 152 19.76 1.21 33.46
N MET A 153 19.43 0.07 34.06
CA MET A 153 19.22 -1.18 33.35
C MET A 153 18.10 -1.08 32.29
N HIS A 154 16.95 -0.48 32.62
CA HIS A 154 15.89 -0.25 31.64
C HIS A 154 16.29 0.77 30.56
N GLN A 155 17.11 1.76 30.89
CA GLN A 155 17.62 2.73 29.92
C GLN A 155 18.56 2.07 28.91
N GLU A 156 19.51 1.26 29.36
CA GLU A 156 20.44 0.55 28.46
C GLU A 156 19.73 -0.55 27.65
N LEU A 157 18.77 -1.27 28.23
CA LEU A 157 17.93 -2.21 27.48
C LEU A 157 17.09 -1.51 26.41
N ARG A 158 16.58 -0.29 26.69
CA ARG A 158 15.87 0.52 25.69
C ARG A 158 16.81 0.98 24.57
N LYS A 159 18.03 1.43 24.88
CA LYS A 159 19.05 1.78 23.88
C LYS A 159 19.43 0.59 23.01
N LEU A 160 19.60 -0.60 23.59
CA LEU A 160 19.89 -1.83 22.86
C LEU A 160 18.71 -2.23 21.94
N LYS A 161 17.47 -2.14 22.44
CA LYS A 161 16.27 -2.37 21.61
C LYS A 161 16.17 -1.36 20.47
N ALA A 162 16.38 -0.07 20.75
CA ALA A 162 16.40 0.99 19.72
C ALA A 162 17.50 0.76 18.68
N LYS A 163 18.70 0.35 19.10
CA LYS A 163 19.82 0.00 18.20
C LYS A 163 19.53 -1.25 17.36
N LYS A 164 18.85 -2.27 17.93
CA LYS A 164 18.39 -3.45 17.18
C LYS A 164 17.26 -3.12 16.21
N VAL A 165 16.34 -2.24 16.58
CA VAL A 165 15.29 -1.72 15.68
C VAL A 165 15.91 -0.89 14.56
N ALA A 166 16.82 0.02 14.87
CA ALA A 166 17.57 0.79 13.87
C ALA A 166 18.38 -0.11 12.92
N LYS A 167 19.02 -1.18 13.41
CA LYS A 167 19.68 -2.20 12.58
C LYS A 167 18.71 -3.06 11.74
N ARG A 168 17.44 -3.16 12.11
CA ARG A 168 16.38 -3.77 11.28
C ARG A 168 15.77 -2.77 10.29
N VAL A 169 16.00 -1.47 10.50
CA VAL A 169 15.50 -0.34 9.70
C VAL A 169 16.54 0.14 8.67
N THR A 170 17.77 -0.40 8.66
CA THR A 170 18.59 -0.34 7.44
C THR A 170 17.87 -1.13 6.36
N VAL A 171 17.18 -0.42 5.48
CA VAL A 171 16.59 -0.92 4.23
C VAL A 171 17.58 -1.90 3.64
N GLU A 172 17.19 -3.15 3.58
CA GLU A 172 18.08 -4.25 3.29
C GLU A 172 18.40 -4.16 1.76
N PRO A 173 19.59 -3.67 1.33
CA PRO A 173 19.92 -3.38 -0.08
C PRO A 173 20.23 -4.65 -0.91
N TRP A 174 19.94 -5.83 -0.37
CA TRP A 174 20.64 -7.08 -0.66
C TRP A 174 20.14 -7.87 -1.86
N LYS A 175 19.24 -7.30 -2.67
CA LYS A 175 18.87 -7.87 -3.98
C LYS A 175 18.92 -6.85 -5.10
N ILE A 176 19.63 -5.74 -4.94
CA ILE A 176 19.85 -4.77 -6.04
C ILE A 176 20.42 -5.48 -7.27
N ALA A 177 21.42 -6.36 -7.09
CA ALA A 177 21.97 -7.17 -8.17
C ALA A 177 20.91 -8.06 -8.83
N MET A 178 20.13 -8.82 -8.04
CA MET A 178 19.06 -9.67 -8.57
C MET A 178 17.96 -8.87 -9.29
N ARG A 179 17.63 -7.69 -8.78
CA ARG A 179 16.66 -6.79 -9.42
C ARG A 179 17.18 -6.29 -10.75
N ARG A 180 18.41 -5.79 -10.79
CA ARG A 180 19.05 -5.34 -12.03
C ARG A 180 19.14 -6.46 -13.05
N GLU A 181 19.53 -7.67 -12.62
CA GLU A 181 19.56 -8.85 -13.49
C GLU A 181 18.16 -9.18 -14.03
N GLY A 182 17.15 -9.23 -13.15
CA GLY A 182 15.78 -9.49 -13.55
C GLY A 182 15.23 -8.43 -14.51
N MET A 183 15.57 -7.16 -14.28
CA MET A 183 15.20 -6.06 -15.17
C MET A 183 15.85 -6.15 -16.54
N VAL A 184 17.15 -6.48 -16.61
CA VAL A 184 17.85 -6.68 -17.88
C VAL A 184 17.21 -7.83 -18.67
N LYS A 185 16.92 -8.96 -18.00
CA LYS A 185 16.22 -10.09 -18.63
C LYS A 185 14.84 -9.69 -19.16
N GLY A 186 14.05 -8.97 -18.35
CA GLY A 186 12.73 -8.52 -18.76
C GLY A 186 12.77 -7.49 -19.90
N LEU A 187 13.75 -6.57 -19.90
CA LEU A 187 13.93 -5.60 -20.98
C LEU A 187 14.25 -6.29 -22.31
N ASN A 188 15.16 -7.27 -22.28
CA ASN A 188 15.46 -8.08 -23.47
C ASN A 188 14.21 -8.81 -23.96
N CYS A 189 13.45 -9.42 -23.04
CA CYS A 189 12.19 -10.10 -23.35
C CYS A 189 11.19 -9.15 -24.02
N VAL A 190 10.98 -7.97 -23.44
CA VAL A 190 10.11 -6.91 -23.99
C VAL A 190 10.55 -6.52 -25.39
N TYR A 191 11.83 -6.24 -25.59
CA TYR A 191 12.34 -5.87 -26.91
C TYR A 191 12.06 -6.93 -27.97
N HIS A 192 12.27 -8.21 -27.64
CA HIS A 192 11.95 -9.33 -28.54
C HIS A 192 10.45 -9.41 -28.83
N MET A 193 9.60 -9.33 -27.80
CA MET A 193 8.14 -9.36 -27.97
C MET A 193 7.65 -8.23 -28.88
N VAL A 194 8.13 -7.00 -28.64
CA VAL A 194 7.76 -5.81 -29.43
C VAL A 194 8.17 -5.97 -30.89
N ARG A 195 9.37 -6.47 -31.15
CA ARG A 195 9.92 -6.60 -32.50
C ARG A 195 9.18 -7.64 -33.35
N GLU A 196 8.65 -8.68 -32.73
CA GLU A 196 8.07 -9.85 -33.40
C GLU A 196 6.53 -9.84 -33.41
N ALA A 197 5.90 -8.92 -32.69
CA ALA A 197 4.45 -8.86 -32.58
C ALA A 197 3.80 -8.26 -33.83
N ALA A 198 2.84 -9.00 -34.40
CA ALA A 198 1.96 -8.48 -35.45
C ALA A 198 1.14 -7.27 -34.97
N SER A 199 0.77 -7.24 -33.68
CA SER A 199 0.04 -6.14 -33.03
C SER A 199 0.93 -4.99 -32.57
N PHE A 200 2.23 -4.97 -32.92
CA PHE A 200 3.13 -3.86 -32.60
C PHE A 200 2.57 -2.45 -32.89
N PRO A 201 1.84 -2.18 -33.99
CA PRO A 201 1.19 -0.88 -34.20
C PRO A 201 0.32 -0.44 -33.03
N ASP A 202 -0.39 -1.38 -32.41
CA ASP A 202 -1.43 -1.13 -31.41
C ASP A 202 -0.88 -0.87 -30.01
N TRP A 203 0.39 -1.15 -29.75
CA TRP A 203 0.97 -0.93 -28.41
C TRP A 203 2.45 -0.51 -28.44
N GLY A 204 3.00 -0.27 -29.63
CA GLY A 204 4.35 0.26 -29.81
C GLY A 204 4.54 1.63 -29.18
N LEU A 205 3.51 2.48 -29.22
CA LEU A 205 3.50 3.76 -28.50
C LEU A 205 3.58 3.57 -26.98
N HIS A 206 2.85 2.60 -26.42
CA HIS A 206 2.98 2.25 -24.99
C HIS A 206 4.40 1.77 -24.66
N ALA A 207 5.03 0.98 -25.54
CA ALA A 207 6.41 0.52 -25.35
C ALA A 207 7.40 1.69 -25.36
N ILE A 208 7.24 2.63 -26.30
CA ILE A 208 8.05 3.85 -26.39
C ILE A 208 7.90 4.68 -25.12
N GLN A 209 6.66 4.96 -24.69
CA GLN A 209 6.37 5.71 -23.47
C GLN A 209 7.00 5.04 -22.25
N SER A 210 6.77 3.73 -22.08
CA SER A 210 7.29 2.96 -20.96
C SER A 210 8.81 2.94 -20.92
N LEU A 211 9.48 2.73 -22.06
CA LEU A 211 10.94 2.72 -22.10
C LEU A 211 11.53 4.12 -21.92
N TYR A 212 10.84 5.17 -22.37
CA TYR A 212 11.27 6.55 -22.12
C TYR A 212 11.16 6.90 -20.64
N ASP A 213 10.02 6.61 -20.02
CA ASP A 213 9.83 6.88 -18.61
C ASP A 213 10.85 6.10 -17.76
N LEU A 214 11.25 4.88 -18.16
CA LEU A 214 12.30 4.14 -17.45
C LEU A 214 13.64 4.91 -17.44
N GLN A 215 13.98 5.56 -18.57
CA GLN A 215 15.20 6.36 -18.67
C GLN A 215 15.21 7.54 -17.70
N ALA A 216 14.03 8.05 -17.36
CA ALA A 216 13.90 9.18 -16.44
C ALA A 216 14.23 8.83 -14.99
N VAL A 217 14.15 7.55 -14.63
CA VAL A 217 14.18 7.11 -13.23
C VAL A 217 15.29 6.10 -12.94
N GLU A 218 15.90 5.49 -13.95
CA GLU A 218 16.93 4.44 -13.81
C GLU A 218 18.35 4.90 -14.16
N GLU A 219 19.32 4.10 -13.73
CA GLU A 219 20.75 4.33 -13.97
C GLU A 219 21.46 3.07 -14.47
N GLY A 220 22.66 3.27 -15.04
CA GLY A 220 23.54 2.19 -15.48
C GLY A 220 23.00 1.39 -16.66
N GLU A 221 23.08 0.07 -16.58
CA GLU A 221 22.77 -0.83 -17.70
C GLU A 221 21.28 -0.80 -18.09
N VAL A 222 20.39 -0.68 -17.11
CA VAL A 222 18.95 -0.58 -17.36
C VAL A 222 18.63 0.68 -18.16
N LEU A 223 19.18 1.83 -17.76
CA LEU A 223 19.08 3.09 -18.50
C LEU A 223 19.61 2.94 -19.93
N ARG A 224 20.79 2.34 -20.08
CA ARG A 224 21.43 2.12 -21.39
C ARG A 224 20.55 1.30 -22.33
N LEU A 225 20.01 0.18 -21.84
CA LEU A 225 19.12 -0.70 -22.61
C LEU A 225 17.77 -0.04 -22.90
N ALA A 226 17.15 0.61 -21.90
CA ALA A 226 15.89 1.33 -22.10
C ALA A 226 16.03 2.42 -23.17
N THR A 227 17.13 3.17 -23.15
CA THR A 227 17.45 4.19 -24.17
C THR A 227 17.61 3.58 -25.56
N LEU A 228 18.40 2.50 -25.66
CA LEU A 228 18.63 1.80 -26.92
C LEU A 228 17.33 1.25 -27.49
N TYR A 229 16.56 0.53 -26.68
CA TYR A 229 15.32 -0.11 -27.10
C TYR A 229 14.23 0.91 -27.44
N ALA A 230 14.09 1.99 -26.67
CA ALA A 230 13.14 3.06 -27.00
C ALA A 230 13.42 3.64 -28.39
N ARG A 231 14.70 3.90 -28.73
CA ARG A 231 15.10 4.41 -30.04
C ARG A 231 14.89 3.40 -31.17
N LEU A 232 15.26 2.13 -30.94
CA LEU A 232 15.07 1.07 -31.95
C LEU A 232 13.59 0.83 -32.22
N ILE A 233 12.78 0.77 -31.18
CA ILE A 233 11.33 0.59 -31.27
C ILE A 233 10.69 1.82 -31.90
N GLY A 234 11.10 3.04 -31.52
CA GLY A 234 10.66 4.27 -32.17
C GLY A 234 10.95 4.29 -33.67
N ALA A 235 12.15 3.87 -34.08
CA ALA A 235 12.51 3.76 -35.49
C ALA A 235 11.69 2.68 -36.24
N LEU A 236 11.38 1.55 -35.59
CA LEU A 236 10.47 0.54 -36.16
C LEU A 236 9.06 1.09 -36.32
N TRP A 237 8.55 1.79 -35.30
CA TRP A 237 7.21 2.38 -35.30
C TRP A 237 7.05 3.44 -36.40
N LEU A 238 8.09 4.23 -36.68
CA LEU A 238 8.09 5.23 -37.75
C LEU A 238 8.19 4.64 -39.17
N LYS A 239 8.70 3.41 -39.32
CA LYS A 239 8.83 2.75 -40.63
C LYS A 239 7.56 2.05 -41.09
N GLN A 240 6.60 1.85 -40.18
CA GLN A 240 5.40 1.08 -40.47
C GLN A 240 4.42 1.92 -41.28
N ASP A 241 3.78 1.31 -42.29
CA ASP A 241 2.74 1.98 -43.07
C ASP A 241 1.49 2.13 -42.19
N ARG A 242 1.16 3.38 -41.85
CA ARG A 242 0.06 3.69 -40.95
C ARG A 242 -1.14 4.13 -41.75
N HIS A 243 -1.91 3.16 -42.21
CA HIS A 243 -3.21 3.38 -42.85
C HIS A 243 -4.21 4.18 -41.98
N ALA A 244 -3.92 4.40 -40.69
CA ALA A 244 -4.71 5.19 -39.76
C ALA A 244 -4.37 6.70 -39.74
N ASP A 245 -3.24 7.12 -40.33
CA ASP A 245 -2.89 8.54 -40.42
C ASP A 245 -3.85 9.25 -41.40
N TRP A 246 -4.38 10.43 -41.05
CA TRP A 246 -5.29 11.15 -41.96
C TRP A 246 -4.52 11.67 -43.18
N ALA A 247 -5.19 11.68 -44.33
CA ALA A 247 -4.58 12.12 -45.58
C ALA A 247 -4.19 13.60 -45.51
N VAL A 248 -3.02 13.94 -46.06
CA VAL A 248 -2.49 15.31 -46.06
C VAL A 248 -3.52 16.27 -46.66
N GLY A 249 -3.85 17.33 -45.93
CA GLY A 249 -4.82 18.35 -46.37
C GLY A 249 -6.29 17.99 -46.14
N THR A 250 -6.61 16.81 -45.61
CA THR A 250 -7.97 16.46 -45.16
C THR A 250 -8.17 16.81 -43.68
N VAL A 251 -9.43 16.91 -43.25
CA VAL A 251 -9.77 17.08 -41.82
C VAL A 251 -9.70 15.71 -41.13
N PRO A 252 -8.84 15.52 -40.12
CA PRO A 252 -8.82 14.27 -39.34
C PRO A 252 -10.11 14.05 -38.59
N THR A 253 -10.47 12.79 -38.34
CA THR A 253 -11.47 12.45 -37.33
C THR A 253 -10.96 12.75 -35.90
N PRO A 254 -11.84 12.89 -34.88
CA PRO A 254 -11.42 13.09 -33.49
C PRO A 254 -10.43 12.02 -32.99
N THR A 255 -10.68 10.74 -33.30
CA THR A 255 -9.78 9.63 -32.99
C THR A 255 -8.41 9.77 -33.64
N GLN A 256 -8.38 10.14 -34.93
CA GLN A 256 -7.12 10.38 -35.63
C GLN A 256 -6.32 11.52 -35.02
N LEU A 257 -6.99 12.59 -34.58
CA LEU A 257 -6.34 13.71 -33.90
C LEU A 257 -5.73 13.29 -32.56
N VAL A 258 -6.48 12.57 -31.71
CA VAL A 258 -5.98 12.04 -30.43
C VAL A 258 -4.77 11.12 -30.62
N ASN A 259 -4.83 10.24 -31.63
CA ASN A 259 -3.73 9.34 -31.97
C ASN A 259 -2.49 10.12 -32.45
N ALA A 260 -2.65 11.18 -33.24
CA ALA A 260 -1.52 12.01 -33.66
C ALA A 260 -0.92 12.85 -32.53
N ILE A 261 -1.73 13.43 -31.64
CA ILE A 261 -1.25 14.12 -30.44
C ILE A 261 -0.36 13.17 -29.63
N THR A 262 -0.86 11.94 -29.38
CA THR A 262 -0.12 10.92 -28.64
C THR A 262 1.16 10.51 -29.36
N ALA A 263 1.10 10.24 -30.67
CA ALA A 263 2.26 9.87 -31.47
C ALA A 263 3.35 10.97 -31.49
N VAL A 264 2.98 12.22 -31.74
CA VAL A 264 3.91 13.36 -31.77
C VAL A 264 4.56 13.53 -30.41
N TYR A 265 3.78 13.54 -29.33
CA TYR A 265 4.30 13.64 -27.97
C TYR A 265 5.33 12.55 -27.67
N LEU A 266 5.01 11.29 -27.95
CA LEU A 266 5.86 10.15 -27.59
C LEU A 266 7.13 10.05 -28.44
N VAL A 267 7.02 10.28 -29.75
CA VAL A 267 8.18 10.22 -30.65
C VAL A 267 9.17 11.34 -30.37
N GLU A 268 8.68 12.55 -30.08
CA GLU A 268 9.57 13.69 -29.83
C GLU A 268 10.32 13.62 -28.51
N ARG A 269 9.76 12.91 -27.52
CA ARG A 269 10.51 12.56 -26.30
C ARG A 269 11.76 11.75 -26.60
N LEU A 270 11.78 10.95 -27.67
CA LEU A 270 12.97 10.21 -28.09
C LEU A 270 14.04 11.09 -28.76
N GLY A 271 13.77 12.39 -28.95
CA GLY A 271 14.62 13.32 -29.71
C GLY A 271 14.49 13.14 -31.22
N ILE A 272 13.37 12.56 -31.69
CA ILE A 272 13.09 12.34 -33.12
C ILE A 272 11.96 13.28 -33.53
N SER A 273 12.16 14.07 -34.59
CA SER A 273 11.10 14.95 -35.10
C SER A 273 9.98 14.13 -35.75
N HIS A 274 8.73 14.36 -35.36
CA HIS A 274 7.60 13.72 -36.01
C HIS A 274 7.20 14.48 -37.29
N ALA A 275 7.05 13.80 -38.43
CA ALA A 275 6.79 14.44 -39.72
C ALA A 275 5.49 15.27 -39.76
N ARG A 276 4.50 14.91 -38.93
CA ARG A 276 3.19 15.56 -38.86
C ARG A 276 3.11 16.69 -37.82
N ARG A 277 4.21 17.04 -37.11
CA ARG A 277 4.16 18.03 -36.02
C ARG A 277 3.61 19.37 -36.49
N VAL A 278 4.12 19.91 -37.59
CA VAL A 278 3.71 21.23 -38.09
C VAL A 278 2.23 21.22 -38.45
N GLU A 279 1.78 20.23 -39.23
CA GLU A 279 0.37 20.11 -39.62
C GLU A 279 -0.56 19.91 -38.42
N LEU A 280 -0.13 19.16 -37.40
CA LEU A 280 -0.90 18.99 -36.16
C LEU A 280 -1.10 20.32 -35.46
N LEU A 281 -0.03 21.11 -35.27
CA LEU A 281 -0.11 22.41 -34.60
C LEU A 281 -0.94 23.39 -35.43
N ASP A 282 -0.70 23.48 -36.74
CA ASP A 282 -1.49 24.33 -37.65
C ASP A 282 -2.98 23.97 -37.65
N PHE A 283 -3.32 22.69 -37.47
CA PHE A 283 -4.71 22.24 -37.33
C PHE A 283 -5.33 22.66 -36.00
N CYS A 284 -4.57 22.49 -34.90
CA CYS A 284 -5.02 22.83 -33.55
C CYS A 284 -5.10 24.34 -33.28
N ASP A 285 -4.28 25.16 -33.96
CA ASP A 285 -4.25 26.62 -33.81
C ASP A 285 -5.37 27.34 -34.59
N ARG A 286 -6.21 26.61 -35.32
CA ARG A 286 -7.34 27.19 -36.05
C ARG A 286 -8.32 27.86 -35.08
N SER A 287 -8.78 29.04 -35.46
CA SER A 287 -9.79 29.79 -34.71
C SER A 287 -11.05 29.98 -35.58
N PRO A 288 -12.22 29.43 -35.18
CA PRO A 288 -12.45 28.64 -33.97
C PRO A 288 -11.84 27.22 -34.03
N PRO A 289 -11.60 26.56 -32.88
CA PRO A 289 -11.15 25.17 -32.84
C PRO A 289 -12.12 24.25 -33.57
N VAL A 290 -11.59 23.29 -34.34
CA VAL A 290 -12.42 22.34 -35.11
C VAL A 290 -13.12 21.33 -34.21
N TYR A 291 -12.44 20.89 -33.14
CA TYR A 291 -12.95 19.97 -32.15
C TYR A 291 -12.76 20.53 -30.75
N GLY A 292 -13.77 20.39 -29.91
CA GLY A 292 -13.68 20.64 -28.47
C GLY A 292 -13.56 19.33 -27.68
N ALA A 293 -13.58 19.45 -26.36
CA ALA A 293 -13.49 18.31 -25.45
C ALA A 293 -14.56 17.25 -25.73
N LYS A 294 -15.79 17.69 -26.05
CA LYS A 294 -16.94 16.81 -26.32
C LYS A 294 -16.72 15.92 -27.54
N GLU A 295 -16.17 16.45 -28.63
CA GLU A 295 -15.88 15.67 -29.83
C GLU A 295 -14.70 14.71 -29.62
N LEU A 296 -13.70 15.12 -28.82
CA LEU A 296 -12.50 14.32 -28.58
C LEU A 296 -12.71 13.20 -27.56
N LEU A 297 -13.49 13.45 -26.50
CA LEU A 297 -13.68 12.54 -25.37
C LEU A 297 -15.08 11.92 -25.32
N GLY A 298 -16.05 12.45 -26.08
CA GLY A 298 -17.46 12.13 -25.93
C GLY A 298 -18.15 12.84 -24.75
N TRP A 299 -17.41 13.64 -23.97
CA TRP A 299 -17.90 14.44 -22.84
C TRP A 299 -16.99 15.65 -22.61
N ASN A 300 -17.45 16.66 -21.87
CA ASN A 300 -16.66 17.86 -21.59
C ASN A 300 -16.39 18.01 -20.07
N PRO A 301 -15.13 17.85 -19.62
CA PRO A 301 -14.77 18.02 -18.21
C PRO A 301 -15.13 19.40 -17.62
N ALA A 302 -15.21 20.44 -18.46
CA ALA A 302 -15.60 21.78 -18.04
C ALA A 302 -17.12 21.94 -17.83
N GLU A 303 -17.95 21.07 -18.40
CA GLU A 303 -19.43 21.15 -18.31
C GLU A 303 -20.00 20.27 -17.20
N GLY A 304 -19.36 19.14 -16.88
CA GLY A 304 -19.84 18.23 -15.85
C GLY A 304 -19.15 16.86 -15.88
N PRO A 305 -19.51 15.95 -14.96
CA PRO A 305 -18.94 14.61 -14.90
C PRO A 305 -19.36 13.76 -16.11
N PRO A 306 -18.58 12.73 -16.48
CA PRO A 306 -18.94 11.84 -17.57
C PRO A 306 -20.21 11.03 -17.22
N GLN A 307 -21.13 10.89 -18.17
CA GLN A 307 -22.37 10.13 -17.99
C GLN A 307 -22.12 8.61 -18.06
N ASN A 308 -22.75 7.85 -17.17
CA ASN A 308 -22.70 6.38 -17.19
C ASN A 308 -23.67 5.80 -18.24
N ASP A 309 -23.23 5.68 -19.50
CA ASP A 309 -24.00 4.98 -20.53
C ASP A 309 -23.76 3.46 -20.48
N SER A 310 -24.66 2.77 -19.78
CA SER A 310 -24.62 1.32 -19.53
C SER A 310 -24.70 0.42 -20.75
N LYS A 311 -24.93 0.98 -21.95
CA LYS A 311 -25.22 0.19 -23.16
C LYS A 311 -24.05 0.00 -24.11
N ASN A 312 -22.98 0.80 -24.01
CA ASN A 312 -21.75 0.68 -24.84
C ASN A 312 -20.59 1.61 -24.41
N GLY A 313 -20.71 2.36 -23.30
CA GLY A 313 -19.70 3.32 -22.87
C GLY A 313 -18.73 2.74 -21.84
N GLY A 314 -17.45 3.10 -21.95
CA GLY A 314 -16.42 2.81 -20.93
C GLY A 314 -16.79 3.36 -19.56
N SER A 315 -16.19 2.79 -18.50
CA SER A 315 -16.43 3.18 -17.11
C SER A 315 -16.08 4.66 -16.86
N ILE A 316 -16.61 5.24 -15.78
CA ILE A 316 -16.20 6.60 -15.36
C ILE A 316 -14.67 6.70 -15.19
N TYR A 317 -14.06 5.63 -14.67
CA TYR A 317 -12.61 5.57 -14.47
C TYR A 317 -11.84 5.55 -15.78
N GLU A 318 -12.28 4.77 -16.78
CA GLU A 318 -11.71 4.73 -18.12
C GLU A 318 -11.80 6.10 -18.82
N ARG A 319 -12.96 6.78 -18.70
CA ARG A 319 -13.17 8.10 -19.31
C ARG A 319 -12.32 9.19 -18.67
N LEU A 320 -12.19 9.19 -17.35
CA LEU A 320 -11.32 10.12 -16.64
C LEU A 320 -9.85 9.86 -16.96
N THR A 321 -9.45 8.59 -17.06
CA THR A 321 -8.08 8.21 -17.45
C THR A 321 -7.76 8.71 -18.86
N SER A 322 -8.66 8.49 -19.81
CA SER A 322 -8.52 8.95 -21.20
C SER A 322 -8.40 10.47 -21.28
N ALA A 323 -9.24 11.20 -20.53
CA ALA A 323 -9.18 12.66 -20.45
C ALA A 323 -7.86 13.15 -19.84
N LEU A 324 -7.37 12.49 -18.79
CA LEU A 324 -6.12 12.83 -18.11
C LEU A 324 -4.90 12.63 -19.01
N ILE A 325 -4.86 11.52 -19.75
CA ILE A 325 -3.79 11.21 -20.72
C ILE A 325 -3.82 12.22 -21.88
N LEU A 326 -5.00 12.47 -22.46
CA LEU A 326 -5.15 13.43 -23.55
C LEU A 326 -4.70 14.83 -23.12
N TRP A 327 -5.14 15.28 -21.94
CA TRP A 327 -4.72 16.57 -21.39
C TRP A 327 -3.20 16.61 -21.21
N HIS A 328 -2.61 15.56 -20.62
CA HIS A 328 -1.17 15.52 -20.36
C HIS A 328 -0.33 15.62 -21.65
N HIS A 329 -0.68 14.84 -22.68
CA HIS A 329 0.02 14.88 -23.97
C HIS A 329 -0.17 16.22 -24.67
N SER A 330 -1.40 16.76 -24.69
CA SER A 330 -1.70 18.01 -25.37
C SER A 330 -1.02 19.20 -24.69
N ASN A 331 -1.08 19.26 -23.36
CA ASN A 331 -0.41 20.30 -22.57
C ASN A 331 1.12 20.29 -22.80
N ALA A 332 1.74 19.12 -22.85
CA ALA A 332 3.17 19.00 -23.15
C ALA A 332 3.55 19.47 -24.57
N LEU A 333 2.60 19.44 -25.51
CA LEU A 333 2.77 19.95 -26.87
C LEU A 333 2.33 21.42 -27.04
N GLY A 334 1.73 22.04 -26.01
CA GLY A 334 1.14 23.38 -26.09
C GLY A 334 -0.21 23.43 -26.81
N ILE A 335 -0.90 22.29 -26.95
CA ILE A 335 -2.20 22.18 -27.61
C ILE A 335 -3.33 22.33 -26.59
N SER A 336 -4.30 23.21 -26.88
CA SER A 336 -5.52 23.35 -26.09
C SER A 336 -6.60 22.35 -26.55
N VAL A 337 -7.11 21.53 -25.63
CA VAL A 337 -8.18 20.55 -25.89
C VAL A 337 -9.54 20.97 -25.33
N GLY A 338 -9.66 22.22 -24.87
CA GLY A 338 -10.92 22.80 -24.39
C GLY A 338 -11.25 22.55 -22.91
N PHE A 339 -10.33 22.01 -22.13
CA PHE A 339 -10.45 21.91 -20.67
C PHE A 339 -9.06 21.95 -19.99
N SER A 340 -9.05 22.24 -18.69
CA SER A 340 -7.85 22.34 -17.83
C SER A 340 -7.75 21.18 -16.83
N LEU A 341 -6.57 20.95 -16.24
CA LEU A 341 -6.39 19.91 -15.22
C LEU A 341 -7.30 20.12 -14.00
N PRO A 342 -7.46 21.34 -13.43
CA PRO A 342 -8.39 21.58 -12.32
C PRO A 342 -9.83 21.17 -12.64
N GLN A 343 -10.32 21.48 -13.85
CA GLN A 343 -11.66 21.11 -14.31
C GLN A 343 -11.83 19.59 -14.47
N LEU A 344 -10.74 18.86 -14.69
CA LEU A 344 -10.77 17.40 -14.70
C LEU A 344 -10.72 16.83 -13.28
N LEU A 345 -9.82 17.36 -12.43
CA LEU A 345 -9.60 16.86 -11.07
C LEU A 345 -10.81 17.04 -10.16
N GLN A 346 -11.65 18.06 -10.37
CA GLN A 346 -12.88 18.25 -9.58
C GLN A 346 -13.82 17.03 -9.60
N HIS A 347 -13.73 16.18 -10.63
CA HIS A 347 -14.55 14.97 -10.77
C HIS A 347 -14.02 13.78 -9.97
N LEU A 348 -12.91 13.93 -9.23
CA LEU A 348 -12.38 12.89 -8.35
C LEU A 348 -13.15 12.79 -7.02
N LEU A 349 -13.65 13.91 -6.50
CA LEU A 349 -14.28 13.96 -5.18
C LEU A 349 -15.46 12.97 -5.03
N PRO A 350 -16.37 12.82 -6.02
CA PRO A 350 -17.46 11.84 -5.94
C PRO A 350 -17.00 10.37 -6.01
N LEU A 351 -15.76 10.12 -6.43
CA LEU A 351 -15.19 8.76 -6.49
C LEU A 351 -14.60 8.32 -5.15
N TYR A 352 -14.41 9.25 -4.20
CA TYR A 352 -13.89 8.93 -2.89
C TYR A 352 -15.02 8.46 -1.93
N PRO A 353 -14.76 7.45 -1.09
CA PRO A 353 -13.62 6.54 -1.15
C PRO A 353 -13.71 5.55 -2.33
N TYR A 354 -12.55 5.23 -2.91
CA TYR A 354 -12.42 4.20 -3.94
C TYR A 354 -12.97 2.86 -3.47
N LYS A 355 -13.54 2.11 -4.41
CA LYS A 355 -14.27 0.86 -4.16
C LYS A 355 -13.34 -0.35 -4.14
N GLY A 356 -13.70 -1.39 -3.38
CA GLY A 356 -12.97 -2.64 -3.36
C GLY A 356 -13.29 -3.55 -4.56
N PRO A 357 -12.54 -4.66 -4.75
CA PRO A 357 -12.73 -5.58 -5.88
C PRO A 357 -14.07 -6.32 -5.85
N ASN A 358 -14.79 -6.32 -4.72
CA ASN A 358 -16.12 -6.94 -4.59
C ASN A 358 -17.27 -5.95 -4.86
N ASP A 359 -16.96 -4.65 -4.94
CA ASP A 359 -17.95 -3.58 -5.05
C ASP A 359 -18.17 -3.16 -6.53
N LEU A 360 -17.27 -3.56 -7.43
CA LEU A 360 -17.28 -3.22 -8.84
C LEU A 360 -17.17 -4.50 -9.68
N SER A 361 -17.52 -4.41 -10.97
CA SER A 361 -17.17 -5.47 -11.92
C SER A 361 -15.64 -5.59 -12.05
N PRO A 362 -15.08 -6.77 -12.41
CA PRO A 362 -13.63 -6.92 -12.54
C PRO A 362 -12.98 -5.87 -13.44
N ARG A 363 -13.60 -5.59 -14.60
CA ARG A 363 -13.14 -4.57 -15.55
C ARG A 363 -13.19 -3.16 -14.96
N GLU A 364 -14.30 -2.80 -14.32
CA GLU A 364 -14.44 -1.47 -13.73
C GLU A 364 -13.49 -1.25 -12.54
N TYR A 365 -13.19 -2.31 -11.79
CA TYR A 365 -12.16 -2.29 -10.75
C TYR A 365 -10.75 -2.10 -11.35
N GLU A 366 -10.41 -2.80 -12.44
CA GLU A 366 -9.16 -2.58 -13.17
C GLU A 366 -9.05 -1.14 -13.69
N ASP A 367 -10.13 -0.62 -14.29
CA ASP A 367 -10.17 0.78 -14.75
C ASP A 367 -9.98 1.76 -13.58
N GLN A 368 -10.54 1.49 -12.40
CA GLN A 368 -10.33 2.30 -11.20
C GLN A 368 -8.86 2.28 -10.77
N VAL A 369 -8.24 1.10 -10.74
CA VAL A 369 -6.80 0.96 -10.42
C VAL A 369 -5.97 1.76 -11.41
N HIS A 370 -6.29 1.65 -12.70
CA HIS A 370 -5.60 2.36 -13.76
C HIS A 370 -5.77 3.89 -13.68
N LEU A 371 -6.95 4.39 -13.30
CA LEU A 371 -7.15 5.81 -13.03
C LEU A 371 -6.26 6.28 -11.88
N VAL A 372 -6.27 5.54 -10.76
CA VAL A 372 -5.49 5.88 -9.55
C VAL A 372 -4.00 5.92 -9.86
N THR A 373 -3.48 4.92 -10.56
CA THR A 373 -2.06 4.85 -10.92
C THR A 373 -1.70 5.96 -11.92
N THR A 374 -2.53 6.21 -12.92
CA THR A 374 -2.34 7.28 -13.91
C THR A 374 -2.35 8.66 -13.26
N LEU A 375 -3.25 8.90 -12.31
CA LEU A 375 -3.30 10.14 -11.52
C LEU A 375 -1.98 10.38 -10.80
N VAL A 376 -1.48 9.37 -10.10
CA VAL A 376 -0.18 9.42 -9.42
C VAL A 376 0.94 9.69 -10.42
N PHE A 377 0.96 9.02 -11.57
CA PHE A 377 2.01 9.21 -12.58
C PHE A 377 1.98 10.61 -13.17
N VAL A 378 0.83 11.13 -13.59
CA VAL A 378 0.75 12.47 -14.16
C VAL A 378 1.19 13.53 -13.15
N LEU A 379 0.69 13.46 -11.91
CA LEU A 379 1.05 14.43 -10.86
C LEU A 379 2.51 14.32 -10.39
N THR A 380 3.17 13.18 -10.59
CA THR A 380 4.58 12.98 -10.21
C THR A 380 5.54 13.07 -11.38
N ASN A 381 5.06 13.47 -12.56
CA ASN A 381 5.81 13.45 -13.81
C ASN A 381 6.45 12.06 -14.05
N HIS A 382 5.60 11.04 -14.04
CA HIS A 382 5.89 9.62 -14.23
C HIS A 382 6.93 9.07 -13.24
N GLY A 383 6.88 9.53 -11.99
CA GLY A 383 7.76 9.09 -10.90
C GLY A 383 9.07 9.87 -10.75
N LYS A 384 9.30 10.91 -11.57
CA LYS A 384 10.45 11.83 -11.43
C LYS A 384 10.38 12.66 -10.13
N LEU A 385 9.17 12.94 -9.66
CA LEU A 385 8.93 13.76 -8.47
C LEU A 385 8.47 12.89 -7.30
N ARG A 386 8.89 13.26 -6.10
CA ARG A 386 8.45 12.65 -4.84
C ARG A 386 7.06 13.14 -4.49
N CYS A 387 6.14 12.23 -4.20
CA CYS A 387 4.81 12.54 -3.69
C CYS A 387 4.78 12.42 -2.16
N GLU A 388 4.27 13.44 -1.47
CA GLU A 388 3.92 13.32 -0.06
C GLU A 388 2.60 12.56 0.07
N THR A 389 2.44 11.77 1.12
CA THR A 389 1.19 11.04 1.37
C THR A 389 0.01 11.97 1.58
N ASP A 390 0.26 13.18 2.07
CA ASP A 390 -0.76 14.16 2.39
C ASP A 390 -1.31 14.85 1.13
N LEU A 391 -0.59 14.77 0.00
CA LEU A 391 -1.06 15.32 -1.28
C LEU A 391 -2.13 14.45 -1.95
N LEU A 392 -1.98 13.12 -1.83
CA LEU A 392 -2.85 12.11 -2.46
C LEU A 392 -3.15 10.96 -1.48
N PRO A 393 -3.84 11.23 -0.36
CA PRO A 393 -4.05 10.25 0.69
C PRO A 393 -4.96 9.10 0.22
N HIS A 394 -6.01 9.40 -0.54
CA HIS A 394 -6.97 8.39 -1.03
C HIS A 394 -6.30 7.38 -1.94
N GLU A 395 -5.46 7.84 -2.86
CA GLU A 395 -4.66 7.02 -3.77
C GLU A 395 -3.63 6.20 -3.00
N TYR A 396 -2.89 6.83 -2.08
CA TYR A 396 -1.89 6.14 -1.26
C TYR A 396 -2.48 4.97 -0.47
N PHE A 397 -3.58 5.22 0.27
CA PHE A 397 -4.21 4.19 1.08
C PHE A 397 -4.89 3.10 0.25
N PHE A 398 -5.51 3.48 -0.87
CA PHE A 398 -6.08 2.53 -1.83
C PHE A 398 -5.00 1.59 -2.37
N LEU A 399 -3.92 2.13 -2.94
CA LEU A 399 -2.83 1.34 -3.52
C LEU A 399 -2.18 0.42 -2.46
N ARG A 400 -1.92 0.95 -1.26
CA ARG A 400 -1.34 0.17 -0.16
C ARG A 400 -2.22 -1.00 0.27
N HIS A 401 -3.54 -0.81 0.32
CA HIS A 401 -4.47 -1.84 0.77
C HIS A 401 -4.56 -3.01 -0.22
N HIS A 402 -4.57 -2.71 -1.52
CA HIS A 402 -4.86 -3.70 -2.55
C HIS A 402 -3.66 -4.57 -2.97
N ILE A 403 -2.42 -4.25 -2.55
CA ILE A 403 -1.25 -5.12 -2.78
C ILE A 403 -1.50 -6.55 -2.27
N VAL A 404 -2.16 -6.71 -1.12
CA VAL A 404 -2.42 -8.03 -0.54
C VAL A 404 -3.37 -8.84 -1.42
N TYR A 405 -4.35 -8.17 -2.02
CA TYR A 405 -5.29 -8.79 -2.95
C TYR A 405 -4.57 -9.28 -4.22
N TYR A 406 -3.73 -8.45 -4.85
CA TYR A 406 -3.00 -8.85 -6.06
C TYR A 406 -1.99 -9.98 -5.80
N LEU A 407 -1.35 -9.97 -4.64
CA LEU A 407 -0.47 -11.07 -4.21
C LEU A 407 -1.24 -12.39 -4.06
N ALA A 408 -2.47 -12.35 -3.54
CA ALA A 408 -3.31 -13.54 -3.41
C ALA A 408 -3.74 -14.08 -4.78
N GLN A 409 -4.04 -13.20 -5.73
CA GLN A 409 -4.40 -13.58 -7.11
C GLN A 409 -3.19 -13.95 -7.98
N GLN A 410 -1.96 -13.71 -7.50
CA GLN A 410 -0.73 -13.84 -8.28
C GLN A 410 -0.75 -13.00 -9.57
N ASP A 411 -1.44 -11.87 -9.53
CA ASP A 411 -1.56 -10.96 -10.67
C ASP A 411 -0.33 -10.05 -10.73
N ALA A 412 0.62 -10.40 -11.58
CA ALA A 412 1.85 -9.65 -11.75
C ALA A 412 1.63 -8.26 -12.40
N ALA A 413 0.59 -8.11 -13.23
CA ALA A 413 0.32 -6.86 -13.94
C ALA A 413 -0.21 -5.80 -12.98
N LEU A 414 -1.32 -6.07 -12.29
CA LEU A 414 -1.91 -5.14 -11.33
C LEU A 414 -1.01 -4.91 -10.12
N LEU A 415 -0.31 -5.96 -9.66
CA LEU A 415 0.70 -5.80 -8.62
C LEU A 415 1.82 -4.87 -9.11
N GLY A 416 2.33 -5.08 -10.32
CA GLY A 416 3.42 -4.28 -10.87
C GLY A 416 3.06 -2.80 -10.97
N GLU A 417 1.89 -2.51 -11.53
CA GLU A 417 1.38 -1.14 -11.68
C GLU A 417 1.15 -0.46 -10.32
N THR A 418 0.57 -1.18 -9.37
CA THR A 418 0.32 -0.69 -8.00
C THR A 418 1.63 -0.40 -7.27
N LEU A 419 2.61 -1.31 -7.35
CA LEU A 419 3.93 -1.11 -6.73
C LEU A 419 4.66 0.08 -7.36
N ARG A 420 4.55 0.27 -8.69
CA ARG A 420 5.12 1.42 -9.40
C ARG A 420 4.53 2.73 -8.90
N ALA A 421 3.21 2.84 -8.82
CA ALA A 421 2.53 4.05 -8.32
C ALA A 421 2.88 4.29 -6.84
N LEU A 422 2.81 3.27 -6.00
CA LEU A 422 3.08 3.40 -4.56
C LEU A 422 4.54 3.83 -4.28
N ARG A 423 5.49 3.46 -5.16
CA ARG A 423 6.88 3.94 -5.10
C ARG A 423 7.05 5.42 -5.36
N CYS A 424 6.05 6.15 -5.85
CA CYS A 424 6.17 7.60 -5.97
C CYS A 424 6.08 8.31 -4.61
N PHE A 425 5.45 7.66 -3.63
CA PHE A 425 5.25 8.19 -2.29
C PHE A 425 6.51 8.10 -1.41
N GLU A 426 6.65 9.03 -0.48
CA GLU A 426 7.70 8.98 0.55
C GLU A 426 7.46 7.85 1.56
N GLY A 427 8.55 7.20 2.00
CA GLY A 427 8.50 6.13 2.99
C GLY A 427 7.89 4.80 2.52
N SER A 428 7.26 4.75 1.34
CA SER A 428 6.56 3.55 0.86
C SER A 428 7.46 2.33 0.69
N SER A 429 8.73 2.52 0.32
CA SER A 429 9.72 1.42 0.21
C SER A 429 9.94 0.66 1.53
N ASN A 430 9.60 1.25 2.68
CA ASN A 430 9.71 0.62 3.99
C ASN A 430 8.52 -0.29 4.33
N LEU A 431 7.45 -0.27 3.53
CA LEU A 431 6.26 -1.09 3.74
C LEU A 431 6.58 -2.57 3.56
N VAL A 432 6.04 -3.41 4.44
CA VAL A 432 6.19 -4.87 4.35
C VAL A 432 5.57 -5.40 3.07
N GLN A 433 4.43 -4.84 2.67
CA GLN A 433 3.69 -5.16 1.44
C GLN A 433 4.56 -4.91 0.21
N MET A 434 5.27 -3.78 0.15
CA MET A 434 6.20 -3.45 -0.94
C MET A 434 7.32 -4.50 -1.07
N ARG A 435 7.95 -4.87 0.06
CA ARG A 435 9.01 -5.90 0.05
C ARG A 435 8.49 -7.26 -0.41
N ARG A 436 7.27 -7.64 0.01
CA ARG A 436 6.61 -8.89 -0.42
C ARG A 436 6.30 -8.88 -1.91
N GLY A 437 5.79 -7.77 -2.44
CA GLY A 437 5.53 -7.57 -3.86
C GLY A 437 6.78 -7.71 -4.72
N ILE A 438 7.87 -7.02 -4.34
CA ILE A 438 9.16 -7.12 -5.04
C ILE A 438 9.71 -8.55 -4.97
N ALA A 439 9.64 -9.19 -3.80
CA ALA A 439 10.11 -10.56 -3.64
C ALA A 439 9.31 -11.54 -4.50
N PHE A 440 7.99 -11.38 -4.58
CA PHE A 440 7.13 -12.17 -5.47
C PHE A 440 7.60 -12.03 -6.91
N LEU A 441 7.72 -10.81 -7.43
CA LEU A 441 8.15 -10.58 -8.81
C LEU A 441 9.53 -11.22 -9.10
N LEU A 442 10.51 -11.06 -8.21
CA LEU A 442 11.83 -11.67 -8.42
C LEU A 442 11.81 -13.21 -8.41
N LEU A 443 10.87 -13.82 -7.67
CA LEU A 443 10.76 -15.28 -7.56
C LEU A 443 9.88 -15.90 -8.66
N THR A 444 9.01 -15.11 -9.29
CA THR A 444 8.09 -15.58 -10.33
C THR A 444 8.51 -15.22 -11.74
N GLN A 445 9.65 -14.52 -11.90
CA GLN A 445 10.22 -14.29 -13.22
C GLN A 445 10.56 -15.63 -13.90
N ARG A 446 10.10 -15.79 -15.14
CA ARG A 446 10.36 -16.97 -15.96
C ARG A 446 11.78 -16.93 -16.53
N GLU A 447 12.26 -18.07 -17.03
CA GLU A 447 13.59 -18.17 -17.65
C GLU A 447 13.77 -17.23 -18.85
N ASP A 448 12.69 -17.02 -19.61
CA ASP A 448 12.65 -16.09 -20.76
C ASP A 448 12.59 -14.60 -20.36
N GLY A 449 12.56 -14.31 -19.06
CA GLY A 449 12.51 -12.95 -18.52
C GLY A 449 11.11 -12.36 -18.35
N SER A 450 10.03 -13.07 -18.75
CA SER A 450 8.66 -12.57 -18.66
C SER A 450 7.97 -12.87 -17.32
N TRP A 451 6.86 -12.16 -17.06
CA TRP A 451 5.99 -12.33 -15.88
C TRP A 451 4.57 -12.79 -16.24
N ALA A 452 4.44 -13.67 -17.22
CA ALA A 452 3.13 -14.23 -17.57
C ALA A 452 2.61 -15.20 -16.50
N SER A 453 1.35 -15.04 -16.11
CA SER A 453 0.62 -16.06 -15.35
C SER A 453 0.41 -17.31 -16.22
N LYS A 454 0.09 -18.45 -15.59
CA LYS A 454 -0.22 -19.68 -16.34
C LYS A 454 -1.39 -19.51 -17.31
N ASN A 455 -2.35 -18.66 -16.96
CA ASN A 455 -3.55 -18.42 -17.76
C ASN A 455 -3.29 -17.43 -18.92
N THR A 456 -2.28 -16.56 -18.78
CA THR A 456 -1.99 -15.48 -19.73
C THR A 456 -0.74 -15.72 -20.58
N GLN A 457 -0.09 -16.88 -20.48
CA GLN A 457 1.14 -17.19 -21.22
C GLN A 457 0.96 -17.18 -22.74
N ASN A 458 -0.21 -17.61 -23.23
CA ASN A 458 -0.49 -17.71 -24.66
C ASN A 458 -0.99 -16.38 -25.26
N ASP A 459 -1.34 -15.41 -24.40
CA ASP A 459 -1.76 -14.10 -24.85
C ASP A 459 -0.53 -13.17 -24.91
N PRO A 460 -0.05 -12.80 -26.11
CA PRO A 460 1.13 -11.95 -26.26
C PRO A 460 0.91 -10.56 -25.65
N TYR A 461 -0.33 -10.06 -25.63
CA TYR A 461 -0.67 -8.76 -25.06
C TYR A 461 -0.50 -8.81 -23.54
N GLN A 462 -1.21 -9.73 -22.87
CA GLN A 462 -1.13 -9.87 -21.41
C GLN A 462 0.28 -10.16 -20.93
N ARG A 463 1.01 -11.00 -21.67
CA ARG A 463 2.42 -11.29 -21.40
C ARG A 463 3.29 -10.04 -21.47
N TYR A 464 3.12 -9.20 -22.49
CA TYR A 464 3.85 -7.94 -22.62
C TYR A 464 3.52 -6.99 -21.46
N PHE A 465 2.24 -6.72 -21.18
CA PHE A 465 1.85 -5.77 -20.13
C PHE A 465 2.29 -6.25 -18.74
N SER A 466 2.10 -7.53 -18.42
CA SER A 466 2.58 -8.11 -17.15
C SER A 466 4.10 -7.95 -16.99
N THR A 467 4.85 -8.18 -18.08
CA THR A 467 6.30 -8.04 -18.06
C THR A 467 6.72 -6.57 -17.92
N MET A 468 6.07 -5.65 -18.62
CA MET A 468 6.36 -4.23 -18.53
C MET A 468 6.04 -3.66 -17.15
N GLN A 469 4.90 -4.01 -16.56
CA GLN A 469 4.53 -3.56 -15.22
C GLN A 469 5.47 -4.15 -14.14
N ALA A 470 5.89 -5.41 -14.29
CA ALA A 470 6.87 -6.00 -13.40
C ALA A 470 8.25 -5.31 -13.49
N LEU A 471 8.73 -4.99 -14.69
CA LEU A 471 9.97 -4.21 -14.88
C LEU A 471 9.91 -2.89 -14.11
N TRP A 472 8.81 -2.17 -14.26
CA TRP A 472 8.56 -0.92 -13.57
C TRP A 472 8.54 -1.03 -12.06
N ALA A 473 7.85 -2.04 -11.53
CA ALA A 473 7.82 -2.31 -10.10
C ALA A 473 9.19 -2.66 -9.53
N LEU A 474 10.09 -3.20 -10.36
CA LEU A 474 11.47 -3.52 -9.99
C LEU A 474 12.44 -2.35 -10.11
N CYS A 475 12.02 -1.17 -10.58
CA CYS A 475 12.87 0.02 -10.71
C CYS A 475 13.20 0.70 -9.38
N GLU A 476 14.36 1.36 -9.25
CA GLU A 476 14.70 2.30 -8.16
C GLU A 476 14.65 3.74 -8.67
N PRO A 477 13.52 4.45 -8.53
CA PRO A 477 13.40 5.74 -9.16
C PRO A 477 14.32 6.79 -8.53
N HIS A 478 15.17 7.40 -9.37
CA HIS A 478 15.87 8.63 -9.07
C HIS A 478 14.87 9.79 -9.06
N ARG A 479 14.83 10.56 -7.98
CA ARG A 479 13.84 11.64 -7.80
C ARG A 479 14.53 13.01 -7.84
N VAL A 480 13.97 13.93 -8.61
CA VAL A 480 14.55 15.25 -8.89
C VAL A 480 13.77 16.42 -8.28
N GLY A 481 12.76 16.15 -7.46
CA GLY A 481 11.93 17.19 -6.82
C GLY A 481 10.71 16.62 -6.10
N PHE A 482 9.70 17.48 -5.89
CA PHE A 482 8.45 17.18 -5.20
C PHE A 482 7.24 17.43 -6.11
N ALA A 483 6.22 16.60 -5.98
CA ALA A 483 4.92 16.75 -6.62
C ALA A 483 4.08 17.84 -5.91
N PRO A 484 3.04 18.43 -6.56
CA PRO A 484 2.56 18.12 -7.91
C PRO A 484 3.44 18.71 -9.02
N ALA A 485 3.51 18.03 -10.16
CA ALA A 485 4.23 18.47 -11.37
C ALA A 485 3.62 19.74 -12.00
N PHE A 486 2.34 19.99 -11.73
CA PHE A 486 1.57 21.09 -12.30
C PHE A 486 1.05 21.97 -11.17
N ALA A 487 1.52 23.22 -11.11
CA ALA A 487 1.17 24.15 -10.03
C ALA A 487 -0.35 24.38 -9.93
N GLU A 488 -1.05 24.40 -11.07
CA GLU A 488 -2.51 24.57 -11.14
C GLU A 488 -3.31 23.47 -10.44
N ALA A 489 -2.74 22.28 -10.25
CA ALA A 489 -3.41 21.19 -9.53
C ALA A 489 -3.51 21.44 -8.02
N THR A 490 -2.60 22.26 -7.45
CA THR A 490 -2.41 22.38 -6.00
C THR A 490 -3.69 22.78 -5.28
N SER A 491 -4.35 23.86 -5.72
CA SER A 491 -5.57 24.36 -5.09
C SER A 491 -6.71 23.34 -5.14
N THR A 492 -6.85 22.60 -6.24
CA THR A 492 -7.90 21.57 -6.36
C THR A 492 -7.62 20.37 -5.46
N LEU A 493 -6.36 19.94 -5.37
CA LEU A 493 -5.97 18.85 -4.48
C LEU A 493 -6.14 19.23 -3.01
N GLU A 494 -5.77 20.46 -2.62
CA GLU A 494 -6.02 20.98 -1.27
C GLU A 494 -7.52 21.04 -0.94
N LEU A 495 -8.38 21.38 -1.91
CA LEU A 495 -9.84 21.32 -1.73
C LEU A 495 -10.32 19.88 -1.45
N HIS A 496 -9.77 18.88 -2.14
CA HIS A 496 -10.14 17.48 -1.89
C HIS A 496 -9.76 17.02 -0.47
N LEU A 497 -8.65 17.52 0.08
CA LEU A 497 -8.23 17.20 1.46
C LEU A 497 -9.16 17.80 2.51
N ASN A 498 -9.70 18.99 2.22
CA ASN A 498 -10.56 19.73 3.13
C ASN A 498 -12.05 19.44 2.94
N ALA A 499 -12.41 18.69 1.90
CA ALA A 499 -13.78 18.26 1.70
C ALA A 499 -14.15 17.26 2.79
N ASP A 500 -15.03 17.67 3.70
CA ASP A 500 -15.70 16.75 4.61
C ASP A 500 -16.42 15.71 3.75
N ILE A 501 -15.94 14.47 3.77
CA ILE A 501 -16.59 13.35 3.08
C ILE A 501 -17.85 13.03 3.87
N GLU A 502 -18.89 13.83 3.64
CA GLU A 502 -20.23 13.59 4.16
C GLU A 502 -20.73 12.28 3.55
N LEU A 503 -20.95 11.27 4.40
CA LEU A 503 -21.77 10.13 4.06
C LEU A 503 -23.14 10.67 3.63
N PRO A 504 -23.71 10.28 2.47
CA PRO A 504 -24.98 10.81 2.03
C PRO A 504 -26.05 10.56 3.09
N ASP A 505 -26.53 11.66 3.67
CA ASP A 505 -27.57 11.68 4.67
C ASP A 505 -28.90 11.29 4.02
N VAL A 506 -29.63 10.39 4.66
CA VAL A 506 -30.92 9.87 4.19
C VAL A 506 -32.00 10.92 4.45
N THR A 507 -31.97 12.07 3.79
CA THR A 507 -33.02 13.11 3.97
C THR A 507 -33.21 14.02 2.75
N THR A 508 -33.50 13.47 1.57
CA THR A 508 -34.28 14.20 0.55
C THR A 508 -35.13 13.23 -0.27
N ALA A 509 -36.23 12.80 0.34
CA ALA A 509 -37.35 12.19 -0.37
C ALA A 509 -38.66 12.84 0.10
N GLU A 510 -38.77 14.16 -0.10
CA GLU A 510 -40.05 14.86 -0.06
C GLU A 510 -40.18 15.69 -1.35
N ASN A 511 -40.80 15.07 -2.36
CA ASN A 511 -41.84 15.67 -3.21
C ASN A 511 -42.06 14.78 -4.44
N ILE A 512 -43.12 13.98 -4.41
CA ILE A 512 -44.15 13.88 -5.44
C ILE A 512 -45.35 13.15 -4.77
N LYS A 513 -46.44 13.89 -4.59
CA LYS A 513 -47.77 13.36 -4.23
C LYS A 513 -48.54 13.05 -5.53
N ASP A 514 -49.38 12.00 -5.43
CA ASP A 514 -50.66 11.72 -6.13
C ASP A 514 -50.71 10.31 -6.78
N ILE A 515 -51.10 9.22 -6.07
CA ILE A 515 -52.47 8.63 -5.85
C ILE A 515 -52.86 7.59 -6.95
N PRO A 516 -53.61 6.47 -6.71
CA PRO A 516 -53.86 5.65 -5.50
C PRO A 516 -53.74 4.10 -5.65
N ASP A 517 -53.74 3.43 -4.48
CA ASP A 517 -54.30 2.11 -4.12
C ASP A 517 -54.36 0.95 -5.14
N THR A 518 -53.68 -0.17 -4.80
CA THR A 518 -54.41 -1.40 -4.48
C THR A 518 -53.64 -2.29 -3.50
N THR A 519 -54.38 -2.76 -2.50
CA THR A 519 -54.04 -3.58 -1.33
C THR A 519 -53.40 -4.94 -1.61
N GLY A 520 -52.46 -5.36 -0.75
CA GLY A 520 -51.97 -6.73 -0.67
C GLY A 520 -50.98 -6.95 0.48
N ASP A 521 -51.51 -7.31 1.64
CA ASP A 521 -50.80 -7.69 2.88
C ASP A 521 -49.66 -8.70 2.68
N THR A 522 -48.48 -8.44 3.25
CA THR A 522 -47.75 -9.47 4.02
C THR A 522 -46.73 -8.85 4.98
N LYS A 523 -46.97 -9.02 6.28
CA LYS A 523 -46.05 -8.74 7.40
C LYS A 523 -44.69 -9.42 7.19
N THR A 524 -43.60 -8.67 7.32
CA THR A 524 -42.35 -9.21 7.89
C THR A 524 -41.70 -8.14 8.76
N THR A 525 -41.60 -8.47 10.04
CA THR A 525 -41.00 -7.68 11.13
C THR A 525 -39.50 -7.47 10.93
N SER A 526 -39.10 -6.23 11.15
CA SER A 526 -37.74 -5.71 11.20
C SER A 526 -36.94 -6.24 12.40
N SER A 527 -35.63 -6.38 12.21
CA SER A 527 -34.64 -6.04 13.22
C SER A 527 -33.39 -5.52 12.50
N GLU A 528 -33.24 -4.20 12.52
CA GLU A 528 -32.03 -3.46 12.17
C GLU A 528 -30.83 -3.95 13.00
N VAL A 529 -29.66 -4.09 12.37
CA VAL A 529 -28.38 -3.81 13.03
C VAL A 529 -27.45 -3.11 12.02
N VAL A 530 -27.45 -1.78 12.15
CA VAL A 530 -26.46 -0.76 11.78
C VAL A 530 -25.09 -1.29 11.30
N THR A 531 -24.78 -1.08 10.03
CA THR A 531 -23.42 -1.19 9.48
C THR A 531 -22.71 0.16 9.60
N SER A 532 -21.95 0.32 10.69
CA SER A 532 -21.07 1.48 10.89
C SER A 532 -19.87 1.40 9.95
N SER A 533 -19.85 2.30 8.96
CA SER A 533 -18.65 2.78 8.28
C SER A 533 -17.65 3.25 9.35
N ALA A 534 -16.44 2.68 9.36
CA ALA A 534 -15.41 3.00 10.34
C ALA A 534 -14.15 3.48 9.62
N VAL A 535 -13.94 4.80 9.72
CA VAL A 535 -12.70 5.53 9.49
C VAL A 535 -11.51 4.78 10.10
N ALA A 536 -10.43 4.60 9.34
CA ALA A 536 -9.22 3.90 9.77
C ALA A 536 -8.10 4.89 10.16
N PRO A 537 -7.51 4.79 11.36
CA PRO A 537 -6.31 5.55 11.71
C PRO A 537 -5.06 4.68 11.92
N ALA A 538 -3.91 5.36 11.84
CA ALA A 538 -2.55 4.85 11.75
C ALA A 538 -1.93 4.30 13.05
N GLU A 539 -0.88 3.48 12.85
CA GLU A 539 0.27 3.10 13.70
C GLU A 539 0.13 2.57 15.15
N THR A 540 -1.06 2.44 15.75
CA THR A 540 -1.21 1.60 16.96
C THR A 540 -2.50 0.76 16.90
N GLU A 541 -2.45 -0.43 16.29
CA GLU A 541 -3.60 -1.32 16.26
C GLU A 541 -3.89 -1.94 17.64
N ASP A 542 -5.11 -1.71 18.14
CA ASP A 542 -5.70 -2.47 19.23
C ASP A 542 -6.05 -3.90 18.75
N ALA A 543 -5.76 -4.90 19.57
CA ALA A 543 -5.97 -6.31 19.23
C ALA A 543 -7.46 -6.62 18.93
N ALA A 544 -8.39 -5.83 19.47
CA ALA A 544 -9.81 -5.93 19.18
C ALA A 544 -10.16 -5.66 17.71
N THR A 545 -9.55 -4.65 17.10
CA THR A 545 -9.82 -4.25 15.70
C THR A 545 -9.35 -5.31 14.71
N ARG A 546 -8.15 -5.88 14.95
CA ARG A 546 -7.62 -7.00 14.15
C ARG A 546 -8.50 -8.25 14.23
N VAL A 547 -9.02 -8.55 15.42
CA VAL A 547 -9.90 -9.71 15.63
C VAL A 547 -11.26 -9.52 14.96
N ALA A 548 -11.83 -8.30 15.04
CA ALA A 548 -13.07 -7.98 14.34
C ALA A 548 -12.93 -8.12 12.82
N PHE A 549 -11.78 -7.70 12.26
CA PHE A 549 -11.46 -7.89 10.85
C PHE A 549 -11.36 -9.37 10.44
N LEU A 550 -10.61 -10.17 11.22
CA LEU A 550 -10.46 -11.62 10.97
C LEU A 550 -11.79 -12.36 11.08
N GLN A 551 -12.69 -11.91 11.95
CA GLN A 551 -14.05 -12.42 12.04
C GLN A 551 -14.88 -12.03 10.82
N GLY A 552 -14.79 -10.78 10.37
CA GLY A 552 -15.45 -10.29 9.16
C GLY A 552 -15.08 -11.13 7.93
N LEU A 553 -13.80 -11.49 7.77
CA LEU A 553 -13.34 -12.37 6.69
C LEU A 553 -13.96 -13.77 6.71
N LEU A 554 -14.27 -14.31 7.90
CA LEU A 554 -14.93 -15.60 8.04
C LEU A 554 -16.44 -15.52 7.81
N ASP A 555 -17.07 -14.43 8.25
CA ASP A 555 -18.51 -14.24 8.18
C ASP A 555 -18.97 -13.78 6.77
N GLN A 556 -18.11 -13.13 5.97
CA GLN A 556 -18.35 -12.73 4.57
C GLN A 556 -18.72 -13.90 3.63
N THR A 557 -18.33 -15.12 3.98
CA THR A 557 -18.65 -16.33 3.18
C THR A 557 -20.07 -16.87 3.43
N GLY A 558 -20.87 -16.23 4.30
CA GLY A 558 -22.27 -16.59 4.61
C GLY A 558 -22.43 -17.87 5.45
N ASN A 559 -21.61 -18.90 5.22
CA ASN A 559 -21.56 -20.11 6.02
C ASN A 559 -20.11 -20.52 6.34
N VAL A 560 -19.73 -20.28 7.58
CA VAL A 560 -18.41 -20.57 8.16
C VAL A 560 -17.96 -22.04 7.96
N LYS A 561 -18.87 -22.98 7.67
CA LYS A 561 -18.54 -24.39 7.40
C LYS A 561 -18.00 -24.68 5.99
N ILE A 562 -18.14 -23.74 5.06
CA ILE A 562 -17.80 -23.86 3.63
C ILE A 562 -16.65 -22.90 3.24
N VAL A 563 -16.04 -22.23 4.22
CA VAL A 563 -14.92 -21.31 4.00
C VAL A 563 -13.76 -22.05 3.32
N PRO A 564 -13.06 -21.45 2.34
CA PRO A 564 -11.88 -22.07 1.76
C PRO A 564 -10.86 -22.48 2.85
N ALA A 565 -10.38 -23.72 2.78
CA ALA A 565 -9.55 -24.30 3.85
C ALA A 565 -8.26 -23.50 4.10
N GLU A 566 -7.74 -22.83 3.07
CA GLU A 566 -6.55 -21.97 3.15
C GLU A 566 -6.82 -20.69 3.95
N LEU A 567 -7.95 -20.03 3.69
CA LEU A 567 -8.39 -18.83 4.42
C LEU A 567 -8.67 -19.17 5.90
N ALA A 568 -9.40 -20.27 6.15
CA ALA A 568 -9.67 -20.70 7.52
C ALA A 568 -8.39 -21.06 8.29
N THR A 569 -7.41 -21.70 7.62
CA THR A 569 -6.11 -22.03 8.23
C THR A 569 -5.29 -20.77 8.52
N HIS A 570 -5.29 -19.79 7.62
CA HIS A 570 -4.60 -18.52 7.83
C HIS A 570 -5.19 -17.74 9.02
N VAL A 571 -6.52 -17.65 9.11
CA VAL A 571 -7.20 -16.98 10.23
C VAL A 571 -6.94 -17.70 11.55
N LEU A 572 -7.05 -19.03 11.59
CA LEU A 572 -6.77 -19.82 12.80
C LEU A 572 -5.33 -19.70 13.28
N THR A 573 -4.37 -19.66 12.36
CA THR A 573 -2.93 -19.50 12.70
C THR A 573 -2.68 -18.09 13.23
N THR A 574 -3.23 -17.06 12.57
CA THR A 574 -3.08 -15.67 12.98
C THR A 574 -3.70 -15.42 14.36
N LEU A 575 -4.89 -15.97 14.62
CA LEU A 575 -5.53 -15.88 15.94
C LEU A 575 -4.79 -16.68 17.02
N ALA A 576 -4.09 -17.75 16.67
CA ALA A 576 -3.30 -18.55 17.61
C ALA A 576 -2.04 -17.82 18.09
N ASP A 577 -1.48 -16.95 17.25
CA ASP A 577 -0.28 -16.16 17.52
C ASP A 577 -0.58 -14.82 18.24
N MET A 578 -1.86 -14.44 18.32
CA MET A 578 -2.30 -13.22 19.02
C MET A 578 -2.52 -13.47 20.52
N VAL A 579 -2.12 -12.49 21.35
CA VAL A 579 -2.45 -12.45 22.78
C VAL A 579 -3.83 -11.82 22.94
N LEU A 580 -4.86 -12.66 23.04
CA LEU A 580 -6.26 -12.21 23.18
C LEU A 580 -6.69 -12.22 24.65
N THR A 581 -7.47 -11.22 25.06
CA THR A 581 -8.09 -11.19 26.40
C THR A 581 -9.56 -11.64 26.31
N VAL A 582 -10.15 -12.03 27.46
CA VAL A 582 -11.58 -12.41 27.55
C VAL A 582 -12.50 -11.30 27.02
N ASP A 583 -12.17 -10.05 27.29
CA ASP A 583 -12.97 -8.89 26.87
C ASP A 583 -12.95 -8.72 25.34
N ILE A 584 -11.83 -9.03 24.68
CA ILE A 584 -11.71 -9.00 23.22
C ILE A 584 -12.53 -10.13 22.58
N LEU A 585 -12.48 -11.35 23.13
CA LEU A 585 -13.28 -12.47 22.61
C LEU A 585 -14.79 -12.23 22.78
N LYS A 586 -15.20 -11.57 23.87
CA LYS A 586 -16.61 -11.22 24.13
C LYS A 586 -17.12 -10.06 23.28
N SER A 587 -16.31 -9.01 23.10
CA SER A 587 -16.69 -7.82 22.33
C SER A 587 -16.74 -8.05 20.83
N THR A 588 -15.83 -8.88 20.29
CA THR A 588 -15.80 -9.21 18.85
C THR A 588 -16.79 -10.32 18.51
N GLY A 589 -16.93 -11.32 19.38
CA GLY A 589 -17.77 -12.49 19.11
C GLY A 589 -17.07 -13.59 18.29
N VAL A 590 -15.78 -13.41 17.98
CA VAL A 590 -14.96 -14.35 17.19
C VAL A 590 -14.99 -15.77 17.74
N GLY A 591 -15.14 -15.94 19.06
CA GLY A 591 -15.24 -17.25 19.70
C GLY A 591 -16.42 -18.09 19.20
N ARG A 592 -17.55 -17.45 18.82
CA ARG A 592 -18.70 -18.15 18.23
C ARG A 592 -18.40 -18.62 16.81
N THR A 593 -17.76 -17.77 16.01
CA THR A 593 -17.37 -18.04 14.62
C THR A 593 -16.35 -19.18 14.56
N ILE A 594 -15.30 -19.14 15.41
CA ILE A 594 -14.32 -20.24 15.49
C ILE A 594 -14.93 -21.54 16.03
N ASN A 595 -15.90 -21.47 16.94
CA ASN A 595 -16.59 -22.68 17.41
C ASN A 595 -17.44 -23.34 16.30
N LYS A 596 -17.94 -22.56 15.32
CA LYS A 596 -18.59 -23.10 14.11
C LYS A 596 -17.58 -23.81 13.18
N LEU A 597 -16.34 -23.32 13.07
CA LEU A 597 -15.26 -23.94 12.28
C LEU A 597 -14.84 -25.34 12.78
N ARG A 598 -15.22 -25.74 14.00
CA ARG A 598 -14.99 -27.11 14.48
C ARG A 598 -15.77 -28.18 13.70
N LYS A 599 -16.80 -27.77 12.94
CA LYS A 599 -17.60 -28.64 12.07
C LYS A 599 -17.30 -28.40 10.58
N HIS A 600 -16.12 -27.87 10.26
CA HIS A 600 -15.69 -27.60 8.89
C HIS A 600 -15.54 -28.89 8.08
N SER A 601 -15.78 -28.84 6.76
CA SER A 601 -15.67 -29.98 5.84
C SER A 601 -14.24 -30.57 5.81
N THR A 602 -13.23 -29.74 6.00
CA THR A 602 -11.82 -30.14 6.08
C THR A 602 -11.42 -30.55 7.51
N PRO A 603 -10.96 -31.80 7.73
CA PRO A 603 -10.60 -32.28 9.08
C PRO A 603 -9.44 -31.53 9.74
N SER A 604 -8.49 -31.01 8.96
CA SER A 604 -7.35 -30.24 9.48
C SER A 604 -7.79 -28.91 10.11
N VAL A 605 -8.70 -28.20 9.44
CA VAL A 605 -9.29 -26.93 9.92
C VAL A 605 -10.12 -27.17 11.18
N ALA A 606 -10.94 -28.23 11.20
CA ALA A 606 -11.73 -28.62 12.37
C ALA A 606 -10.85 -28.95 13.59
N LYS A 607 -9.71 -29.62 13.37
CA LYS A 607 -8.72 -29.93 14.41
C LYS A 607 -8.03 -28.67 14.93
N ALA A 608 -7.59 -27.77 14.05
CA ALA A 608 -6.95 -26.51 14.40
C ALA A 608 -7.90 -25.57 15.16
N ALA A 609 -9.17 -25.47 14.74
CA ALA A 609 -10.20 -24.72 15.44
C ALA A 609 -10.48 -25.30 16.85
N THR A 610 -10.49 -26.62 16.99
CA THR A 610 -10.68 -27.29 18.28
C THR A 610 -9.48 -27.04 19.22
N GLN A 611 -8.25 -27.07 18.70
CA GLN A 611 -7.05 -26.76 19.46
C GLN A 611 -7.01 -25.29 19.91
N LEU A 612 -7.41 -24.36 19.05
CA LEU A 612 -7.46 -22.94 19.38
C LEU A 612 -8.50 -22.63 20.47
N VAL A 613 -9.70 -23.21 20.37
CA VAL A 613 -10.73 -23.06 21.42
C VAL A 613 -10.27 -23.68 22.74
N ALA A 614 -9.59 -24.84 22.70
CA ALA A 614 -9.03 -25.45 23.91
C ALA A 614 -7.93 -24.59 24.54
N LYS A 615 -7.06 -23.96 23.72
CA LYS A 615 -6.04 -23.01 24.18
C LYS A 615 -6.67 -21.80 24.85
N TRP A 616 -7.66 -21.16 24.24
CA TRP A 616 -8.38 -20.05 24.87
C TRP A 616 -9.08 -20.43 26.16
N LYS A 617 -9.67 -21.64 26.23
CA LYS A 617 -10.26 -22.14 27.48
C LYS A 617 -9.23 -22.42 28.58
N LYS A 618 -7.97 -22.70 28.24
CA LYS A 618 -6.89 -22.97 29.22
C LYS A 618 -6.18 -21.68 29.66
N ASP A 619 -6.06 -20.71 28.76
CA ASP A 619 -5.31 -19.49 29.00
C ASP A 619 -6.18 -18.35 29.57
N LEU A 620 -7.52 -18.46 29.47
CA LEU A 620 -8.47 -17.39 29.80
C LEU A 620 -9.61 -17.77 30.78
N LEU A 621 -9.74 -19.05 31.15
CA LEU A 621 -10.51 -19.54 32.30
C LEU A 621 -9.52 -20.12 33.32
#